data_AF-A0A7V8NRM6-F1
#
_entry.id   AF-A0A7V8NRM6-F1
#
_cell.length_a   1.000
_cell.length_b   1.000
_cell.length_c   1.000
_cell.angle_alpha   90.00
_cell.angle_beta   90.00
_cell.angle_gamma   90.00
#
_symmetry.space_group_name_H-M   'P 1'
#
loop_
_entity.id
_entity.type
_entity.pdbx_description
1 polymer ?
#
loop_
_entity_poly.entity_id
_entity_poly.type
_entity_poly.pdbx_seq_one_letter_code
_entity_poly.pdbx_strand_id
1 'polypeptide(L)' 'MAPRECPCGSGEFPEAEYDAQGIFLCYACDECRDEKLSHYRPEILHHYTQDDVDEPIEAEE' A
#
# COMPACT_ATOMS: atom_id res chain seq x y z
N MET A 1 0.05 24.15 3.94
CA MET A 1 0.19 23.67 2.55
C MET A 1 -1.11 22.99 2.19
N ALA A 2 -1.76 23.40 1.10
CA ALA A 2 -2.92 22.67 0.57
C ALA A 2 -2.43 21.36 -0.09
N PRO A 3 -3.21 20.26 -0.03
CA PRO A 3 -2.89 19.07 -0.77
C PRO A 3 -2.84 19.39 -2.27
N ARG A 4 -1.87 18.83 -2.97
CA ARG A 4 -1.78 18.97 -4.43
C ARG A 4 -2.74 17.99 -5.08
N GLU A 5 -3.40 18.45 -6.14
CA GLU A 5 -4.18 17.60 -7.05
C GLU A 5 -3.33 16.46 -7.62
N CYS A 6 -3.99 15.35 -7.92
CA CYS A 6 -3.34 14.18 -8.51
C CYS A 6 -2.90 14.51 -9.95
N PRO A 7 -1.66 14.20 -10.34
CA PRO A 7 -1.15 14.54 -11.68
C PRO A 7 -1.72 13.68 -12.82
N CYS A 8 -2.62 12.74 -12.54
CA CYS A 8 -3.25 11.89 -13.55
C CYS A 8 -4.26 12.62 -14.43
N GLY A 9 -4.69 13.83 -14.04
CA GLY A 9 -5.65 14.64 -14.78
C GLY A 9 -7.12 14.45 -14.38
N SER A 10 -7.42 13.64 -13.34
CA SER A 10 -8.78 13.47 -12.81
C SER A 10 -9.32 14.71 -12.09
N GLY A 11 -8.43 15.59 -11.62
CA GLY A 11 -8.79 16.73 -10.77
C GLY A 11 -9.07 16.34 -9.31
N GLU A 12 -8.84 15.07 -8.95
CA GLU A 12 -9.04 14.58 -7.58
C GLU A 12 -7.77 14.74 -6.75
N PHE A 13 -7.93 14.82 -5.43
CA PHE A 13 -6.81 14.83 -4.49
C PHE A 13 -6.45 13.40 -4.12
N PRO A 14 -5.16 13.07 -4.04
CA PRO A 14 -4.77 11.71 -3.71
C PRO A 14 -4.91 11.49 -2.20
N GLU A 15 -5.51 10.36 -1.82
CA GLU A 15 -5.67 9.88 -0.46
C GLU A 15 -4.56 8.88 -0.10
N ALA A 16 -4.29 8.70 1.18
CA ALA A 16 -3.28 7.74 1.64
C ALA A 16 -3.87 6.31 1.64
N GLU A 17 -3.22 5.41 0.91
CA GLU A 17 -3.54 3.99 0.90
C GLU A 17 -2.61 3.23 1.87
N TYR A 18 -3.18 2.21 2.50
CA TYR A 18 -2.52 1.39 3.51
C TYR A 18 -2.70 -0.08 3.16
N ASP A 19 -1.78 -0.92 3.64
CA ASP A 19 -1.94 -2.37 3.58
C ASP A 19 -2.94 -2.87 4.64
N ALA A 20 -3.16 -4.19 4.68
CA ALA A 20 -4.07 -4.84 5.62
C ALA A 20 -3.62 -4.72 7.10
N GLN A 21 -2.38 -4.32 7.36
CA GLN A 21 -1.81 -4.06 8.70
C GLN A 21 -1.77 -2.56 9.03
N GLY A 22 -2.24 -1.68 8.14
CA GLY A 22 -2.21 -0.24 8.33
C GLY A 22 -0.85 0.40 8.03
N ILE A 23 0.04 -0.28 7.33
CA ILE A 23 1.34 0.26 6.88
C ILE A 23 1.09 1.11 5.63
N PHE A 24 1.64 2.32 5.64
CA PHE A 24 1.51 3.25 4.52
C PHE A 24 2.14 2.69 3.25
N LEU A 25 1.38 2.72 2.14
CA LEU A 25 1.84 2.29 0.83
C LEU A 25 2.15 3.48 -0.07
N CYS A 26 1.12 4.20 -0.50
CA CYS A 26 1.26 5.33 -1.41
C CYS A 26 0.06 6.28 -1.35
N TYR A 27 0.16 7.40 -2.07
CA TYR A 27 -0.96 8.30 -2.28
C TYR A 27 -1.64 8.01 -3.63
N ALA A 28 -2.96 7.82 -3.64
CA ALA A 28 -3.74 7.53 -4.84
C ALA A 28 -5.09 8.28 -4.82
N CYS A 29 -5.51 8.85 -5.95
CA CYS A 29 -6.92 9.22 -6.13
C CYS A 29 -7.75 7.99 -6.52
N ASP A 30 -9.08 8.10 -6.50
CA ASP A 30 -9.99 7.01 -6.85
C ASP A 30 -9.69 6.39 -8.22
N GLU A 31 -9.40 7.21 -9.23
CA GLU A 31 -9.06 6.70 -10.58
C GLU A 31 -7.72 5.95 -10.65
N CYS A 32 -6.71 6.38 -9.87
CA CYS A 32 -5.39 5.76 -9.87
C CYS A 32 -5.26 4.61 -8.87
N ARG A 33 -6.25 4.42 -7.99
CA ARG A 33 -6.16 3.52 -6.86
C ARG A 33 -5.88 2.08 -7.30
N ASP A 34 -6.67 1.56 -8.22
CA ASP A 34 -6.57 0.18 -8.67
C ASP A 34 -5.23 -0.08 -9.41
N GLU A 35 -4.85 0.81 -10.32
CA GLU A 35 -3.56 0.73 -11.03
C GLU A 35 -2.38 0.75 -10.04
N LYS A 36 -2.36 1.71 -9.10
CA LYS A 36 -1.27 1.83 -8.12
C LYS A 36 -1.21 0.65 -7.18
N LEU A 37 -2.36 0.14 -6.72
CA LEU A 37 -2.42 -1.02 -5.83
C LEU A 37 -2.04 -2.32 -6.55
N SER A 38 -2.24 -2.41 -7.87
CA SER A 38 -1.85 -3.58 -8.67
C SER A 38 -0.34 -3.88 -8.70
N HIS A 39 0.49 -2.88 -8.39
CA HIS A 39 1.94 -3.04 -8.28
C HIS A 39 2.38 -3.74 -6.99
N TYR A 40 1.50 -3.82 -5.99
CA TYR A 40 1.77 -4.51 -4.75
C TYR A 40 1.35 -5.98 -4.83
N ARG A 41 1.90 -6.80 -3.92
CA ARG A 41 1.44 -8.19 -3.79
C ARG A 41 -0.01 -8.18 -3.28
N PRO A 42 -0.95 -8.89 -3.93
CA PRO A 42 -2.36 -8.83 -3.52
C PRO A 42 -2.58 -9.33 -2.08
N GLU A 43 -1.75 -10.24 -1.58
CA GLU A 43 -1.82 -10.75 -0.21
C GLU A 43 -1.69 -9.65 0.85
N ILE A 44 -0.88 -8.61 0.61
CA ILE A 44 -0.69 -7.53 1.59
C ILE A 44 -1.92 -6.63 1.71
N LEU A 45 -2.81 -6.64 0.71
CA LEU A 45 -4.01 -5.80 0.68
C LEU A 45 -5.22 -6.46 1.36
N HIS A 46 -5.22 -7.79 1.53
CA HIS A 46 -6.39 -8.52 2.00
C HIS A 46 -6.29 -8.97 3.47
N HIS A 47 -5.16 -9.55 3.87
CA HIS A 47 -4.80 -9.90 5.25
C HIS A 47 -3.51 -10.74 5.19
N TYR A 48 -2.49 -10.34 5.95
CA TYR A 48 -1.32 -11.16 6.26
C TYR A 48 -0.96 -10.97 7.72
N THR A 49 -0.28 -11.93 8.32
CA THR A 49 0.18 -11.91 9.70
C THR A 49 1.70 -11.90 9.74
N GLN A 50 2.28 -11.64 10.93
CA GLN A 50 3.74 -11.78 11.09
C GLN A 50 4.21 -13.20 10.76
N ASP A 51 3.39 -14.23 11.03
CA ASP A 51 3.70 -15.64 10.74
C ASP A 51 3.89 -15.91 9.23
N ASP A 52 3.24 -15.13 8.36
CA ASP A 52 3.39 -15.25 6.90
C ASP A 52 4.76 -14.74 6.38
N VAL A 53 5.48 -13.97 7.20
CA VAL A 53 6.75 -13.33 6.85
C VAL A 53 7.92 -13.71 7.75
N ASP A 54 7.66 -14.21 8.95
CA ASP A 54 8.69 -14.59 9.91
C ASP A 54 9.41 -15.85 9.43
N GLU A 55 10.67 -15.70 9.01
CA GLU A 55 11.55 -16.84 8.80
C GLU A 55 12.14 -17.26 10.15
N PRO A 56 12.12 -18.56 10.52
CA PRO A 56 12.72 -19.00 11.76
C PRO A 56 14.20 -18.60 11.79
N ILE A 57 14.60 -17.91 12.85
CA ILE A 57 16.00 -17.53 13.05
C ILE A 57 16.81 -18.82 13.20
N GLU A 58 17.80 -19.04 12.32
CA GLU A 58 18.75 -20.14 12.47
C GLU A 58 19.55 -19.92 13.77
N ALA A 59 19.65 -20.96 14.60
CA ALA A 59 20.48 -20.89 15.80
C ALA A 59 21.95 -20.71 15.38
N GLU A 60 22.63 -19.72 15.98
CA GLU A 60 24.07 -19.54 15.83
C GLU A 60 24.79 -20.79 16.40
N GLU A 61 25.51 -21.54 15.57
CA GLU A 61 26.38 -22.67 16.00
C GLU A 61 27.65 -22.20 16.74
#